data_AF-A0A8S2SZH1-F1
#
_entry.id   AF-A0A8S2SZH1-F1
#
_cell.length_a   1.000
_cell.length_b   1.000
_cell.length_c   1.000
_cell.angle_alpha   90.00
_cell.angle_beta   90.00
_cell.angle_gamma   90.00
#
_symmetry.space_group_name_H-M   'P 1'
#
loop_
_entity.id
_entity.type
_entity.pdbx_description
1 polymer ?
#
loop_
_entity_poly.entity_id
_entity_poly.type
_entity_poly.pdbx_seq_one_letter_code
_entity_poly.pdbx_strand_id
1 'polypeptide(L)'
;MFDVAILNQSLPSRFPLTTSIESIVRELFVENFHIQASYNSYFNACAPVHCGYNRARRFNSIYIITTLIALYGGLNAAFYIITPYLIDLLL
;
A
#
# COMPACT_ATOMS: atom_id res chain seq x y z
N MET A 1 -16.94 -40.35 -8.95
CA MET A 1 -15.78 -41.01 -8.33
C MET A 1 -14.57 -40.20 -8.75
N PHE A 2 -13.93 -39.47 -7.84
CA PHE A 2 -12.71 -38.71 -8.15
C PHE A 2 -11.51 -39.62 -7.86
N ASP A 3 -10.80 -40.05 -8.90
CA ASP A 3 -9.56 -40.84 -8.78
C ASP A 3 -8.39 -39.87 -8.52
N VAL A 4 -7.81 -39.96 -7.33
CA VAL A 4 -6.64 -39.19 -6.92
C VAL A 4 -5.44 -40.13 -6.81
N ALA A 5 -4.44 -39.92 -7.66
CA ALA A 5 -3.19 -40.69 -7.65
C ALA A 5 -2.20 -40.10 -6.64
N ILE A 6 -1.54 -40.96 -5.86
CA ILE A 6 -0.54 -40.56 -4.85
C ILE A 6 0.70 -40.00 -5.57
N LEU A 7 1.07 -38.75 -5.28
CA LEU A 7 2.22 -38.09 -5.91
C LEU A 7 3.57 -38.72 -5.50
N ASN A 8 3.67 -39.30 -4.29
CA ASN A 8 4.84 -40.07 -3.86
C ASN A 8 4.51 -41.06 -2.70
N GLN A 9 4.78 -42.35 -2.90
CA GLN A 9 4.40 -43.44 -1.98
C GLN A 9 5.33 -43.59 -0.76
N SER A 10 6.51 -42.95 -0.80
CA SER A 10 7.52 -43.06 0.27
C SER A 10 7.45 -41.96 1.33
N LEU A 11 6.58 -40.96 1.16
CA LEU A 11 6.41 -39.88 2.13
C LEU A 11 5.23 -40.16 3.06
N PRO A 12 5.40 -40.08 4.38
CA PRO A 12 4.28 -40.15 5.31
C PRO A 12 3.38 -38.92 5.12
N SER A 13 2.13 -39.14 4.73
CA SER A 13 1.10 -38.10 4.68
C SER A 13 0.46 -37.95 6.06
N ARG A 14 0.22 -36.70 6.50
CA ARG A 14 -0.55 -36.39 7.72
C ARG A 14 -1.98 -36.97 7.66
N PHE A 15 -2.55 -37.09 6.46
CA PHE A 15 -3.92 -37.56 6.25
C PHE A 15 -3.94 -38.85 5.42
N PRO A 16 -4.48 -39.96 5.96
CA PRO A 16 -4.77 -41.17 5.21
C PRO A 16 -5.74 -40.94 4.04
N LEU A 17 -5.66 -41.73 2.97
CA LEU A 17 -6.59 -41.61 1.82
C LEU A 17 -8.06 -41.90 2.19
N THR A 18 -8.30 -42.48 3.37
CA THR A 18 -9.63 -42.75 3.92
C THR A 18 -10.24 -41.56 4.66
N THR A 19 -9.49 -40.47 4.89
CA THR A 19 -10.03 -39.28 5.57
C THR A 19 -10.93 -38.48 4.64
N SER A 20 -12.07 -38.03 5.15
CA SER A 20 -12.96 -37.14 4.41
C SER A 20 -12.34 -35.75 4.26
N ILE A 21 -12.65 -35.07 3.15
CA ILE A 21 -12.22 -33.69 2.91
C ILE A 21 -12.73 -32.76 4.02
N GLU A 22 -13.93 -32.98 4.53
CA GLU A 22 -14.52 -32.18 5.60
C GLU A 22 -13.66 -32.22 6.88
N SER A 23 -13.16 -33.39 7.26
CA SER A 23 -12.28 -33.55 8.42
C SER A 23 -10.94 -32.81 8.24
N ILE A 24 -10.37 -32.87 7.03
CA ILE A 24 -9.14 -32.14 6.68
C ILE A 24 -9.37 -30.63 6.79
N VAL A 25 -10.48 -30.15 6.23
CA VAL A 25 -10.86 -28.73 6.24
C VAL A 25 -11.08 -28.23 7.66
N ARG A 26 -11.77 -29.00 8.52
CA ARG A 26 -11.99 -28.64 9.93
C ARG A 26 -10.68 -28.48 10.70
N GLU A 27 -9.70 -29.35 10.45
CA GLU A 27 -8.41 -29.33 11.16
C GLU A 27 -7.42 -28.27 10.62
N LEU A 28 -7.70 -27.69 9.44
CA LEU A 28 -6.96 -26.55 8.90
C LEU A 28 -7.32 -25.23 9.59
N PHE A 29 -8.48 -25.14 10.23
CA PHE A 29 -8.90 -23.93 10.95
C PHE A 29 -8.40 -23.98 12.40
N VAL A 30 -7.78 -22.88 12.85
CA VAL A 30 -7.41 -22.72 14.26
C VAL A 30 -8.69 -22.49 15.06
N GLU A 31 -9.12 -23.52 15.82
CA GLU A 31 -10.36 -23.47 16.61
C GLU A 31 -10.26 -22.54 17.82
N ASN A 32 -9.08 -22.48 18.46
CA ASN A 32 -8.83 -21.63 19.62
C ASN A 32 -7.38 -21.12 19.59
N PHE A 33 -7.22 -19.80 19.55
CA PHE A 33 -5.92 -19.18 19.81
C PHE A 33 -5.69 -19.17 21.33
N HIS A 34 -4.91 -20.11 21.84
CA HIS A 34 -4.47 -20.08 23.23
C HIS A 34 -3.34 -19.06 23.37
N ILE A 35 -3.70 -17.78 23.42
CA ILE A 35 -2.77 -16.67 23.52
C ILE A 35 -2.18 -16.68 24.94
N GLN A 36 -1.09 -17.42 25.16
CA GLN A 36 -0.25 -17.31 26.36
C GLN A 36 0.67 -16.07 26.29
N ALA A 37 0.22 -14.99 25.65
CA ALA A 37 0.97 -13.75 25.57
C ALA A 37 0.43 -12.79 26.62
N SER A 38 1.31 -12.28 27.48
CA SER A 38 0.97 -11.19 28.37
C SER A 38 0.67 -9.94 27.53
N TYR A 39 -0.59 -9.53 27.50
CA TYR A 39 -1.01 -8.29 26.83
C TYR A 39 -0.21 -7.08 27.34
N ASN A 40 0.23 -7.12 28.60
CA ASN A 40 1.03 -6.06 29.20
C ASN A 40 2.45 -6.00 28.59
N SER A 41 3.11 -7.13 28.35
CA SER A 41 4.43 -7.14 27.70
C SER A 41 4.35 -6.70 26.24
N TYR A 42 3.29 -7.10 25.54
CA TYR A 42 3.06 -6.67 24.16
C TYR A 42 2.80 -5.16 24.07
N PHE A 43 1.94 -4.64 24.94
CA PHE A 43 1.64 -3.22 25.00
C PHE A 43 2.87 -2.39 25.36
N ASN A 44 3.67 -2.84 26.36
CA ASN A 44 4.91 -2.14 26.73
C ASN A 44 5.96 -2.16 25.61
N ALA A 45 6.04 -3.23 24.82
CA ALA A 45 6.97 -3.31 23.69
C ALA A 45 6.53 -2.43 22.49
N CYS A 46 5.21 -2.26 22.31
CA CYS A 46 4.63 -1.57 21.16
C CYS A 46 4.00 -0.21 21.48
N ALA A 47 4.19 0.34 22.68
CA ALA A 47 3.77 1.68 23.07
C ALA A 47 4.94 2.66 22.93
N PRO A 48 5.22 3.18 21.72
CA PRO A 48 6.24 4.20 21.55
C PRO A 48 5.85 5.45 22.35
N VAL A 49 6.77 5.95 23.18
CA VAL A 49 6.60 7.19 23.95
C VAL A 49 6.37 8.40 23.02
N HIS A 50 6.87 8.32 21.79
CA HIS A 50 6.70 9.34 20.77
C HIS A 50 6.31 8.70 19.42
N CYS A 51 5.18 9.13 18.87
CA CYS A 51 4.77 8.77 17.52
C CYS A 51 5.62 9.55 16.50
N GLY A 52 6.50 8.84 15.78
CA GLY A 52 7.22 9.38 14.63
C GLY A 52 6.34 9.32 13.38
N TYR A 53 5.64 10.40 13.05
CA TYR A 53 4.94 10.49 11.76
C TYR A 53 5.94 10.83 10.66
N ASN A 54 6.14 9.90 9.73
CA ASN A 54 6.87 10.20 8.50
C ASN A 54 5.98 11.07 7.60
N ARG A 55 6.00 12.38 7.83
CA ARG A 55 5.39 13.36 6.91
C ARG A 55 6.23 13.33 5.64
N ALA A 56 5.75 12.63 4.61
CA ALA A 56 6.27 12.78 3.26
C ALA A 56 6.13 14.27 2.87
N ARG A 57 7.19 15.05 3.09
CA ARG A 57 7.21 16.46 2.71
C ARG A 57 7.18 16.50 1.20
N ARG A 58 6.01 16.85 0.67
CA ARG A 58 5.78 17.09 -0.77
C ARG A 58 6.40 18.41 -1.25
N PHE A 59 7.21 19.06 -0.42
CA PHE A 59 7.99 20.25 -0.77
C PHE A 59 9.19 19.84 -1.61
N ASN A 60 8.93 19.50 -2.87
CA ASN A 60 9.97 19.32 -3.85
C ASN A 60 10.46 20.72 -4.26
N SER A 61 11.67 21.11 -3.86
CA SER A 61 12.25 22.42 -4.19
C SER A 61 12.27 22.66 -5.71
N ILE A 62 12.42 21.60 -6.50
CA ILE A 62 12.35 21.66 -7.96
C ILE A 62 10.99 22.17 -8.43
N TYR A 63 9.89 21.72 -7.81
CA TYR A 63 8.53 22.16 -8.15
C TYR A 63 8.33 23.65 -7.89
N ILE A 64 8.90 24.19 -6.81
CA ILE A 64 8.82 25.62 -6.49
C ILE A 64 9.56 26.43 -7.55
N ILE A 65 10.79 26.02 -7.89
CA ILE A 65 11.63 26.73 -8.87
C ILE A 65 10.99 26.70 -10.26
N THR A 66 10.50 25.55 -10.72
CA THR A 66 9.85 25.44 -12.04
C THR A 66 8.58 26.27 -12.11
N THR A 67 7.80 26.34 -11.03
CA THR A 67 6.60 27.17 -10.97
C THR A 67 6.92 28.66 -11.09
N LEU A 68 7.98 29.13 -10.43
CA LEU A 68 8.42 30.53 -10.57
C LEU A 68 8.87 30.84 -12.00
N ILE A 69 9.69 29.98 -12.61
CA ILE A 69 10.15 30.17 -13.99
C ILE A 69 8.96 30.19 -14.95
N ALA A 70 8.01 29.27 -14.79
CA ALA A 70 6.81 29.20 -15.61
C ALA A 70 5.92 30.45 -15.44
N LEU A 71 5.79 30.97 -14.22
CA LEU A 71 5.01 32.17 -13.95
C LEU A 71 5.63 33.40 -14.63
N TYR A 72 6.92 33.64 -14.46
CA TYR A 72 7.60 34.78 -15.08
C TYR A 72 7.64 34.68 -16.60
N GLY A 73 7.97 33.50 -17.14
CA GLY A 73 8.01 33.28 -18.59
C GLY A 73 6.62 33.35 -19.21
N GLY A 74 5.64 32.68 -18.61
CA GLY A 74 4.26 32.63 -19.09
C GLY A 74 3.57 33.99 -19.03
N LEU A 75 3.77 34.77 -17.96
CA LEU A 75 3.16 36.09 -17.82
C LEU A 75 3.69 37.07 -18.88
N ASN A 76 5.01 37.09 -19.11
CA ASN A 76 5.60 37.94 -20.15
C ASN A 76 5.14 37.52 -21.55
N ALA A 77 5.11 36.22 -21.85
CA ALA A 77 4.62 35.71 -23.12
C ALA A 77 3.13 36.05 -23.32
N ALA A 78 2.31 35.89 -22.27
CA ALA A 78 0.90 36.23 -22.31
C ALA A 78 0.70 37.73 -22.58
N PHE A 79 1.41 38.63 -21.90
CA PHE A 79 1.32 40.05 -22.18
C PHE A 79 1.74 40.40 -23.61
N TYR A 80 2.82 39.79 -24.12
CA TYR A 80 3.24 40.03 -25.50
C TYR A 80 2.18 39.61 -26.53
N ILE A 81 1.46 38.52 -26.27
CA ILE A 81 0.38 38.04 -27.13
C ILE A 81 -0.88 38.88 -26.96
N ILE A 82 -1.25 39.23 -25.73
CA ILE A 82 -2.51 39.93 -25.45
C ILE A 82 -2.43 41.41 -25.84
N THR A 83 -1.25 42.05 -25.72
CA THR A 83 -1.07 43.48 -26.04
C THR A 83 -1.54 43.86 -27.45
N PRO A 84 -1.11 43.20 -28.55
CA PRO A 84 -1.58 43.57 -29.88
C PRO A 84 -3.10 43.40 -30.05
N TYR A 85 -3.67 42.32 -29.51
CA TYR A 85 -5.12 42.09 -29.56
C TYR A 85 -5.91 43.15 -28.78
N LEU A 86 -5.39 43.60 -27.64
CA LEU A 86 -6.00 44.67 -26.86
C LEU A 86 -5.97 46.00 -27.61
N ILE A 87 -4.87 46.31 -28.30
CA ILE A 87 -4.74 47.53 -29.10
C ILE A 87 -5.70 47.49 -30.28
N ASP A 88 -5.77 46.39 -31.04
CA ASP A 88 -6.69 46.23 -32.17
C ASP A 88 -8.17 46.22 -31.76
N LEU A 89 -8.48 45.88 -30.51
CA LEU A 89 -9.86 45.93 -29.97
C LEU A 89 -10.23 47.33 -29.48
N LEU A 90 -9.27 48.10 -28.97
CA LEU A 90 -9.49 49.42 -28.39
C LEU A 90 -9.42 50.56 -29.41
N LEU A 91 -8.69 50.39 -30.52
CA LEU A 91 -8.42 51.41 -31.53
C LEU A 91 -8.98 50.99 -32.89
#